data_AF-A0A957FU74-F1
#
_entry.id   AF-A0A957FU74-F1
#
_cell.length_a   1.000
_cell.length_b   1.000
_cell.length_c   1.000
_cell.angle_alpha   90.00
_cell.angle_beta   90.00
_cell.angle_gamma   90.00
#
_symmetry.space_group_name_H-M   'P 1'
#
loop_
_entity.id
_entity.type
_entity.pdbx_description
1 polymer ?
#
loop_
_entity_poly.entity_id
_entity_poly.type
_entity_poly.pdbx_seq_one_letter_code
_entity_poly.pdbx_strand_id
1 'polypeptide(L)'
;MTEASIRPVSETGIRQLIKEYEQAGAADSESAALLRQKFLNMMQRRPGLLAEEEFSRFLASAIEPEDIAALEWESTGQMLQFQDSLHRSRYVDEDLAHRLHQHTSQLLRQALYQFEKNGAMEQMVRLLRLAPAYLLRQDDELSRLHYRANAYEIRRVRRNRRWLYGYLVLQVILVLIVFPLLFINAENGRLQRQVEELANVELGDEGYQLLSYSEGLYWAVVTASSIGYGDITPRTNTGRFIAGALGTMGVITVGILAGLVLDWITPRRL
;
A
#
# COMPACT_ATOMS: atom_id res chain seq x y z
N MET A 1 0.34 35.13 20.09
CA MET A 1 -0.34 33.94 20.64
C MET A 1 0.74 32.91 20.86
N THR A 2 0.96 32.59 22.13
CA THR A 2 2.18 32.01 22.68
C THR A 2 2.28 30.53 22.35
N GLU A 3 3.40 30.11 21.76
CA GLU A 3 3.86 28.73 21.74
C GLU A 3 3.86 28.20 23.17
N ALA A 4 2.89 27.33 23.48
CA ALA A 4 2.90 26.56 24.71
C ALA A 4 4.15 25.65 24.67
N SER A 5 5.17 26.07 25.41
CA SER A 5 6.39 25.31 25.69
C SER A 5 6.02 23.87 26.08
N ILE A 6 6.20 22.95 25.13
CA ILE A 6 6.10 21.51 25.38
C ILE A 6 7.34 21.14 26.19
N ARG A 7 7.21 21.17 27.53
CA ARG A 7 8.25 20.63 28.42
C ARG A 7 8.51 19.17 28.01
N PRO A 8 9.77 18.72 27.90
CA PRO A 8 10.06 17.32 27.68
C PRO A 8 9.44 16.52 28.83
N VAL A 9 8.71 15.45 28.49
CA VAL A 9 8.17 14.51 29.49
C VAL A 9 9.35 13.98 30.31
N SER A 10 9.50 14.44 31.55
CA SER A 10 10.56 13.99 32.45
C SER A 10 10.11 12.74 33.17
N GLU A 11 11.01 11.78 33.31
CA GLU A 11 10.78 10.54 34.07
C GLU A 11 10.32 10.83 35.51
N THR A 12 10.92 11.86 36.13
CA THR A 12 10.52 12.39 37.44
C THR A 12 9.05 12.84 37.48
N GLY A 13 8.53 13.41 36.39
CA GLY A 13 7.14 13.82 36.28
C GLY A 13 6.16 12.63 36.24
N ILE A 14 6.55 11.52 35.60
CA ILE A 14 5.74 10.31 35.54
C ILE A 14 5.71 9.62 36.92
N ARG A 15 6.87 9.49 37.58
CA ARG A 15 6.94 8.92 38.95
C ARG A 15 6.15 9.76 39.96
N GLN A 16 6.16 11.08 39.80
CA GLN A 16 5.36 11.99 40.62
C GLN A 16 3.86 11.75 40.43
N LEU A 17 3.42 11.55 39.18
CA LEU A 17 2.03 11.24 38.85
C LEU A 17 1.57 9.92 39.49
N ILE A 18 2.41 8.88 39.47
CA ILE A 18 2.09 7.60 40.14
C ILE A 18 1.90 7.81 41.64
N LYS A 19 2.79 8.57 42.28
CA LYS A 19 2.64 8.90 43.71
C LYS A 19 1.37 9.69 44.00
N GLU A 20 1.00 10.64 43.14
CA GLU A 20 -0.24 11.41 43.26
C GLU A 20 -1.47 10.49 43.15
N TYR A 21 -1.43 9.51 42.25
CA TYR A 21 -2.49 8.50 42.13
C TYR A 21 -2.59 7.62 43.39
N GLU A 22 -1.46 7.13 43.90
CA GLU A 22 -1.41 6.32 45.12
C GLU A 22 -1.90 7.09 46.36
N GLN A 23 -1.62 8.40 46.44
CA GLN A 23 -2.03 9.26 47.55
C GLN A 23 -3.48 9.71 47.47
N ALA A 24 -3.98 10.01 46.26
CA ALA A 24 -5.37 10.37 46.06
C ALA A 24 -6.29 9.19 46.44
N GLY A 25 -5.81 7.96 46.24
CA GLY A 25 -6.58 6.74 46.47
C GLY A 25 -7.88 6.71 45.66
N ALA A 26 -8.63 5.63 45.74
CA ALA A 26 -9.93 5.51 45.06
C ALA A 26 -11.03 6.47 45.60
N ALA A 27 -10.67 7.56 46.29
CA ALA A 27 -11.58 8.47 46.95
C ALA A 27 -12.32 9.41 45.98
N ASP A 28 -11.74 9.70 44.81
CA ASP A 28 -12.37 10.44 43.72
C ASP A 28 -12.09 9.75 42.38
N SER A 29 -13.10 9.08 41.83
CA SER A 29 -12.99 8.30 40.59
C SER A 29 -12.64 9.17 39.38
N GLU A 30 -13.07 10.44 39.36
CA GLU A 30 -12.84 11.34 38.23
C GLU A 30 -11.38 11.84 38.21
N SER A 31 -10.85 12.23 39.37
CA SER A 31 -9.44 12.59 39.52
C SER A 31 -8.50 11.41 39.22
N ALA A 32 -8.87 10.20 39.64
CA ALA A 32 -8.14 8.98 39.34
C ALA A 32 -8.07 8.73 37.82
N ALA A 33 -9.21 8.80 37.12
CA ALA A 33 -9.27 8.63 35.67
C ALA A 33 -8.42 9.67 34.92
N LEU A 34 -8.43 10.93 35.34
CA LEU A 34 -7.60 11.98 34.75
C LEU A 34 -6.10 11.69 34.90
N LEU A 35 -5.67 11.20 36.06
CA LEU A 35 -4.28 10.82 36.30
C LEU A 35 -3.88 9.63 35.42
N ARG A 36 -4.71 8.60 35.33
CA ARG A 36 -4.50 7.44 34.44
C ARG A 36 -4.39 7.86 32.97
N GLN A 37 -5.26 8.75 32.51
CA GLN A 37 -5.21 9.27 31.14
C GLN A 37 -3.95 10.10 30.88
N LYS A 38 -3.54 10.96 31.83
CA LYS A 38 -2.27 11.71 31.73
C LYS A 38 -1.06 10.77 31.66
N PHE A 39 -1.06 9.72 32.47
CA PHE A 39 -0.01 8.68 32.42
C PHE A 39 0.07 8.03 31.04
N LEU A 40 -1.06 7.57 30.49
CA LEU A 40 -1.10 6.92 29.17
C LEU A 40 -0.62 7.86 28.04
N ASN A 41 -1.04 9.13 28.07
CA ASN A 41 -0.59 10.14 27.10
C ASN A 41 0.92 10.40 27.19
N MET A 42 1.50 10.39 28.40
CA MET A 42 2.95 10.48 28.58
C MET A 42 3.66 9.23 28.04
N MET A 43 3.09 8.05 28.25
CA MET A 43 3.62 6.78 27.73
C MET A 43 3.56 6.70 26.21
N GLN A 44 2.53 7.22 25.56
CA GLN A 44 2.49 7.31 24.09
C GLN A 44 3.64 8.16 23.51
N ARG A 45 4.08 9.19 24.25
CA ARG A 45 5.21 10.06 23.83
C ARG A 45 6.57 9.45 24.12
N ARG A 46 6.67 8.58 25.14
CA ARG A 46 7.89 7.87 25.53
C ARG A 46 7.62 6.40 25.84
N PRO A 47 7.28 5.59 24.83
CA PRO A 47 6.86 4.21 25.05
C PRO A 47 7.99 3.37 25.66
N GLY A 48 9.25 3.68 25.39
CA GLY A 48 10.41 2.95 25.94
C GLY A 48 10.49 2.92 27.47
N LEU A 49 9.83 3.84 28.17
CA LEU A 49 9.73 3.80 29.64
C LEU A 49 8.89 2.61 30.13
N LEU A 50 7.95 2.10 29.34
CA LEU A 50 7.15 0.93 29.70
C LEU A 50 7.99 -0.34 29.93
N ALA A 51 9.24 -0.36 29.47
CA ALA A 51 10.16 -1.45 29.76
C ALA A 51 10.60 -1.49 31.24
N GLU A 52 10.46 -0.38 31.98
CA GLU A 52 10.72 -0.34 33.42
C GLU A 52 9.59 -1.00 34.22
N GLU A 53 9.98 -1.74 35.25
CA GLU A 53 9.05 -2.53 36.07
C GLU A 53 7.98 -1.68 36.75
N GLU A 54 8.34 -0.51 37.27
CA GLU A 54 7.41 0.39 37.97
C GLU A 54 6.26 0.85 37.06
N PHE A 55 6.58 1.28 35.83
CA PHE A 55 5.58 1.78 34.89
C PHE A 55 4.71 0.66 34.32
N SER A 56 5.31 -0.50 34.01
CA SER A 56 4.56 -1.68 33.58
C SER A 56 3.62 -2.20 34.67
N ARG A 57 4.05 -2.19 35.94
CA ARG A 57 3.22 -2.57 37.09
C ARG A 57 2.04 -1.63 37.25
N PHE A 58 2.28 -0.32 37.21
CA PHE A 58 1.20 0.68 37.28
C PHE A 58 0.18 0.49 36.15
N LEU A 59 0.66 0.29 34.92
CA LEU A 59 -0.22 0.00 33.79
C LEU A 59 -1.06 -1.27 34.01
N ALA A 60 -0.48 -2.33 34.56
CA ALA A 60 -1.19 -3.59 34.79
C ALA A 60 -2.20 -3.54 35.95
N SER A 61 -1.94 -2.72 36.97
CA SER A 61 -2.71 -2.73 38.22
C SER A 61 -3.72 -1.59 38.31
N ALA A 62 -3.41 -0.42 37.76
CA ALA A 62 -4.18 0.80 37.95
C ALA A 62 -4.97 1.20 36.71
N ILE A 63 -4.51 0.87 35.50
CA ILE A 63 -5.15 1.28 34.25
C ILE A 63 -6.31 0.35 33.93
N GLU A 64 -7.47 0.96 33.67
CA GLU A 64 -8.68 0.26 33.30
C GLU A 64 -8.79 0.11 31.77
N PRO A 65 -9.53 -0.90 31.28
CA PRO A 65 -9.82 -1.06 29.85
C PRO A 65 -10.38 0.20 29.17
N GLU A 66 -11.16 0.98 29.90
CA GLU A 66 -11.80 2.21 29.41
C GLU A 66 -10.77 3.31 29.15
N ASP A 67 -9.75 3.41 29.99
CA ASP A 67 -8.66 4.38 29.81
C ASP A 67 -7.85 4.07 28.54
N ILE A 68 -7.65 2.78 28.25
CA ILE A 68 -6.99 2.31 27.03
C ILE A 68 -7.83 2.60 25.79
N ALA A 69 -9.15 2.44 25.89
CA ALA A 69 -10.07 2.74 24.80
C ALA A 69 -10.09 4.24 24.43
N ALA A 70 -9.73 5.12 25.38
CA ALA A 70 -9.61 6.55 25.14
C ALA A 70 -8.30 6.95 24.43
N LEU A 71 -7.37 6.01 24.19
CA LEU A 71 -6.12 6.31 23.50
C LEU A 71 -6.35 6.49 21.99
N GLU A 72 -5.87 7.62 21.48
CA GLU A 72 -5.84 7.89 20.05
C GLU A 72 -4.47 7.52 19.47
N TRP A 73 -4.47 6.79 18.36
CA TRP A 73 -3.30 6.41 17.58
C TRP A 73 -3.24 7.23 16.28
N GLU A 74 -2.12 7.91 16.07
CA GLU A 74 -1.88 8.67 14.83
C GLU A 74 -1.40 7.75 13.69
N SER A 75 -0.73 6.66 14.04
CA SER A 75 -0.16 5.73 13.08
C SER A 75 -0.03 4.30 13.62
N THR A 76 -0.03 3.33 12.70
CA THR A 76 0.34 1.93 12.99
C THR A 76 1.67 1.83 13.72
N GLY A 77 2.65 2.67 13.36
CA GLY A 77 4.00 2.63 13.93
C GLY A 77 4.01 3.01 15.42
N GLN A 78 3.26 4.05 15.79
CA GLN A 78 3.13 4.50 17.18
C GLN A 78 2.53 3.40 18.07
N MET A 79 1.46 2.76 17.60
CA MET A 79 0.81 1.66 18.32
C MET A 79 1.75 0.45 18.50
N LEU A 80 2.46 0.06 17.45
CA LEU A 80 3.41 -1.05 17.52
C LEU A 80 4.60 -0.76 18.42
N GLN A 81 5.11 0.47 18.45
CA GLN A 81 6.19 0.87 19.38
C GLN A 81 5.73 0.80 20.83
N PHE A 82 4.49 1.22 21.10
CA PHE A 82 3.89 1.09 22.42
C PHE A 82 3.76 -0.37 22.83
N GLN A 83 3.22 -1.22 21.94
CA GLN A 83 3.06 -2.65 22.19
C GLN A 83 4.41 -3.39 22.36
N ASP A 84 5.41 -3.08 21.54
CA ASP A 84 6.75 -3.66 21.67
C ASP A 84 7.41 -3.26 23.00
N SER A 85 7.22 -2.01 23.42
CA SER A 85 7.74 -1.55 24.71
C SER A 85 7.06 -2.25 25.89
N LEU A 86 5.76 -2.54 25.78
CA LEU A 86 5.06 -3.38 26.76
C LEU A 86 5.63 -4.79 26.80
N HIS A 87 5.84 -5.41 25.65
CA HIS A 87 6.34 -6.79 25.58
C HIS A 87 7.79 -6.91 26.10
N ARG A 88 8.57 -5.82 26.05
CA ARG A 88 9.95 -5.80 26.58
C ARG A 88 10.02 -5.66 28.11
N SER A 89 8.92 -5.36 28.79
CA SER A 89 8.94 -5.23 30.24
C SER A 89 9.27 -6.58 30.90
N ARG A 90 10.23 -6.60 31.82
CA ARG A 90 10.60 -7.84 32.54
C ARG A 90 9.55 -8.15 33.60
N TYR A 91 8.84 -9.26 33.42
CA TYR A 91 7.79 -9.70 34.36
C TYR A 91 8.39 -10.55 35.49
N VAL A 92 7.99 -10.27 36.71
CA VAL A 92 8.34 -11.08 37.89
C VAL A 92 7.15 -11.96 38.33
N ASP A 93 5.92 -11.65 37.89
CA ASP A 93 4.67 -12.24 38.37
C ASP A 93 3.73 -12.63 37.21
N GLU A 94 3.17 -13.84 37.26
CA GLU A 94 2.28 -14.42 36.23
C GLU A 94 0.94 -13.67 36.14
N ASP A 95 0.38 -13.21 37.27
CA ASP A 95 -0.90 -12.49 37.30
C ASP A 95 -0.80 -11.11 36.65
N LEU A 96 0.34 -10.44 36.84
CA LEU A 96 0.66 -9.17 36.19
C LEU A 96 0.82 -9.34 34.68
N ALA A 97 1.49 -10.41 34.24
CA ALA A 97 1.64 -10.73 32.82
C ALA A 97 0.28 -11.02 32.16
N HIS A 98 -0.63 -11.73 32.84
CA HIS A 98 -1.96 -12.01 32.32
C HIS A 98 -2.80 -10.74 32.10
N ARG A 99 -2.80 -9.80 33.06
CA ARG A 99 -3.50 -8.51 32.93
C ARG A 99 -2.96 -7.66 31.79
N LEU A 100 -1.64 -7.56 31.66
CA LEU A 100 -1.02 -6.84 30.54
C LEU A 100 -1.35 -7.46 29.19
N HIS A 101 -1.42 -8.80 29.11
CA HIS A 101 -1.86 -9.48 27.89
C HIS A 101 -3.27 -9.07 27.48
N GLN A 102 -4.20 -8.97 28.44
CA GLN A 102 -5.56 -8.47 28.17
C GLN A 102 -5.56 -7.02 27.65
N HIS A 103 -4.68 -6.17 28.16
CA HIS A 103 -4.52 -4.82 27.63
C HIS A 103 -3.98 -4.81 26.19
N THR A 104 -3.09 -5.73 25.80
CA THR A 104 -2.58 -5.78 24.41
C THR A 104 -3.64 -6.10 23.37
N SER A 105 -4.58 -7.02 23.66
CA SER A 105 -5.68 -7.31 22.74
C SER A 105 -6.64 -6.13 22.61
N GLN A 106 -6.93 -5.44 23.72
CA GLN A 106 -7.76 -4.23 23.73
C GLN A 106 -7.12 -3.08 22.95
N LEU A 107 -5.81 -2.83 23.14
CA LEU A 107 -5.05 -1.84 22.38
C LEU A 107 -5.16 -2.07 20.88
N LEU A 108 -4.98 -3.32 20.44
CA LEU A 108 -5.09 -3.70 19.03
C LEU A 108 -6.51 -3.47 18.50
N ARG A 109 -7.54 -3.92 19.23
CA ARG A 109 -8.94 -3.76 18.85
C ARG A 109 -9.33 -2.29 18.69
N GLN A 110 -8.94 -1.46 19.66
CA GLN A 110 -9.25 -0.03 19.65
C GLN A 110 -8.53 0.71 18.52
N ALA A 111 -7.24 0.43 18.30
CA ALA A 111 -6.49 1.00 17.19
C ALA A 111 -7.11 0.65 15.83
N LEU A 112 -7.53 -0.60 15.64
CA LEU A 112 -8.20 -1.03 14.40
C LEU A 112 -9.55 -0.34 14.20
N TYR A 113 -10.35 -0.22 15.26
CA TYR A 113 -11.64 0.48 15.19
C TYR A 113 -11.46 1.97 14.88
N GLN A 114 -10.45 2.61 15.50
CA GLN A 114 -10.12 4.00 15.23
C GLN A 114 -9.68 4.21 13.77
N PHE A 115 -8.79 3.36 13.24
CA PHE A 115 -8.36 3.47 11.84
C PHE A 115 -9.52 3.23 10.87
N GLU A 116 -10.43 2.32 11.19
CA GLU A 116 -11.65 2.13 10.42
C GLU A 116 -12.54 3.39 10.44
N LYS A 117 -12.81 3.93 11.63
CA LYS A 117 -13.65 5.14 11.82
C LYS A 117 -13.08 6.36 11.09
N ASN A 118 -11.75 6.51 11.11
CA ASN A 118 -11.05 7.61 10.46
C ASN A 118 -10.86 7.40 8.94
N GLY A 119 -11.33 6.28 8.38
CA GLY A 119 -11.11 5.93 6.98
C GLY A 119 -9.66 5.61 6.62
N ALA A 120 -8.78 5.45 7.61
CA ALA A 120 -7.36 5.13 7.48
C ALA A 120 -7.14 3.63 7.21
N MET A 121 -7.83 3.10 6.19
CA MET A 121 -7.85 1.66 5.87
C MET A 121 -6.45 1.08 5.58
N GLU A 122 -5.53 1.88 5.02
CA GLU A 122 -4.15 1.44 4.81
C GLU A 122 -3.41 1.17 6.13
N GLN A 123 -3.61 2.01 7.15
CA GLN A 123 -3.03 1.82 8.47
C GLN A 123 -3.65 0.61 9.18
N MET A 124 -4.97 0.41 9.03
CA MET A 124 -5.69 -0.75 9.54
C MET A 124 -5.14 -2.06 8.94
N VAL A 125 -5.03 -2.13 7.61
CA VAL A 125 -4.47 -3.31 6.91
C VAL A 125 -3.03 -3.55 7.33
N ARG A 126 -2.22 -2.49 7.41
CA ARG A 126 -0.82 -2.61 7.83
C ARG A 126 -0.70 -3.13 9.25
N LEU A 127 -1.54 -2.64 10.17
CA LEU A 127 -1.57 -3.10 11.55
C LEU A 127 -1.97 -4.58 11.62
N LEU A 128 -3.02 -4.99 10.90
CA LEU A 128 -3.44 -6.39 10.85
C LEU A 128 -2.37 -7.34 10.29
N ARG A 129 -1.56 -6.89 9.33
CA ARG A 129 -0.45 -7.68 8.78
C ARG A 129 0.71 -7.85 9.77
N LEU A 130 0.87 -6.91 10.69
CA LEU A 130 1.94 -6.91 11.69
C LEU A 130 1.46 -7.48 13.04
N ALA A 131 0.15 -7.58 13.24
CA ALA A 131 -0.44 -8.13 14.44
C ALA A 131 -0.13 -9.64 14.57
N PRO A 132 0.22 -10.12 15.77
CA PRO A 132 0.40 -11.54 16.03
C PRO A 132 -0.86 -12.36 15.70
N ALA A 133 -0.70 -13.47 14.99
CA ALA A 133 -1.81 -14.32 14.56
C ALA A 133 -2.65 -14.90 15.71
N TYR A 134 -2.04 -15.08 16.90
CA TYR A 134 -2.76 -15.58 18.07
C TYR A 134 -3.77 -14.56 18.62
N LEU A 135 -3.48 -13.25 18.57
CA LEU A 135 -4.42 -12.20 18.99
C LEU A 135 -5.65 -12.19 18.08
N LEU A 136 -5.44 -12.38 16.77
CA LEU A 136 -6.53 -12.44 15.79
C LEU A 136 -7.45 -13.66 15.96
N ARG A 137 -6.96 -14.75 16.56
CA ARG A 137 -7.75 -15.97 16.79
C ARG A 137 -8.57 -15.95 18.09
N GLN A 138 -8.18 -15.12 19.06
CA GLN A 138 -8.83 -15.09 20.37
C GLN A 138 -10.07 -14.19 20.41
N ASP A 139 -10.22 -13.27 19.44
CA ASP A 139 -11.30 -12.28 19.43
C ASP A 139 -12.07 -12.32 18.10
N ASP A 140 -13.34 -12.70 18.18
CA ASP A 140 -14.25 -12.75 17.04
C ASP A 140 -14.40 -11.39 16.34
N GLU A 141 -14.34 -10.28 17.07
CA GLU A 141 -14.41 -8.94 16.45
C GLU A 141 -13.14 -8.60 15.68
N LEU A 142 -11.96 -8.97 16.20
CA LEU A 142 -10.70 -8.81 15.47
C LEU A 142 -10.72 -9.60 14.16
N SER A 143 -11.31 -10.80 14.16
CA SER A 143 -11.48 -11.60 12.95
C SER A 143 -12.41 -10.91 11.92
N ARG A 144 -13.48 -10.25 12.37
CA ARG A 144 -14.39 -9.49 11.50
C ARG A 144 -13.69 -8.28 10.88
N LEU A 145 -12.91 -7.55 11.67
CA LEU A 145 -12.10 -6.42 11.20
C LEU A 145 -11.05 -6.89 10.19
N HIS A 146 -10.41 -8.03 10.44
CA HIS A 146 -9.49 -8.66 9.50
C HIS A 146 -10.15 -8.97 8.14
N TYR A 147 -11.33 -9.57 8.16
CA TYR A 147 -12.08 -9.88 6.94
C TYR A 147 -12.47 -8.61 6.16
N ARG A 148 -12.90 -7.55 6.86
CA ARG A 148 -13.23 -6.25 6.24
C ARG A 148 -12.02 -5.58 5.61
N ALA A 149 -10.88 -5.58 6.29
CA ALA A 149 -9.63 -5.06 5.76
C ALA A 149 -9.16 -5.82 4.52
N ASN A 150 -9.28 -7.16 4.53
CA ASN A 150 -8.97 -7.98 3.36
C ASN A 150 -9.93 -7.67 2.18
N ALA A 151 -11.21 -7.49 2.45
CA ALA A 151 -12.18 -7.07 1.43
C ALA A 151 -11.89 -5.66 0.86
N TYR A 152 -11.32 -4.75 1.65
CA TYR A 152 -10.83 -3.45 1.16
C TYR A 152 -9.63 -3.62 0.21
N GLU A 153 -8.61 -4.40 0.60
CA GLU A 153 -7.43 -4.67 -0.26
C GLU A 153 -7.85 -5.30 -1.59
N ILE A 154 -8.77 -6.28 -1.56
CA ILE A 154 -9.31 -6.89 -2.78
C ILE A 154 -9.99 -5.85 -3.67
N ARG A 155 -10.76 -4.91 -3.10
CA ARG A 155 -11.43 -3.84 -3.86
C ARG A 155 -10.43 -2.84 -4.43
N ARG A 156 -9.41 -2.45 -3.66
CA ARG A 156 -8.33 -1.55 -4.08
C ARG A 156 -7.59 -2.13 -5.29
N VAL A 157 -7.19 -3.40 -5.22
CA VAL A 157 -6.50 -4.10 -6.32
C VAL A 157 -7.40 -4.25 -7.54
N ARG A 158 -8.69 -4.62 -7.35
CA ARG A 158 -9.64 -4.74 -8.47
C ARG A 158 -9.90 -3.42 -9.20
N ARG A 159 -9.94 -2.29 -8.48
CA ARG A 159 -10.13 -0.97 -9.09
C ARG A 159 -8.98 -0.63 -10.05
N ASN A 160 -7.74 -0.89 -9.64
CA ASN A 160 -6.58 -0.62 -10.48
C ASN A 160 -6.44 -1.60 -11.65
N ARG A 161 -6.88 -2.86 -11.49
CA ARG A 161 -6.87 -3.86 -12.58
C ARG A 161 -7.71 -3.47 -13.79
N ARG A 162 -8.76 -2.65 -13.63
CA ARG A 162 -9.58 -2.17 -14.77
C ARG A 162 -8.76 -1.39 -15.79
N TRP A 163 -7.84 -0.55 -15.33
CA TRP A 163 -6.95 0.22 -16.22
C TRP A 163 -5.99 -0.70 -16.97
N LEU A 164 -5.46 -1.71 -16.29
CA LEU A 164 -4.59 -2.72 -16.91
C LEU A 164 -5.32 -3.52 -17.99
N TYR A 165 -6.55 -3.98 -17.73
CA TYR A 165 -7.34 -4.65 -18.76
C TYR A 165 -7.70 -3.71 -19.92
N GLY A 166 -8.02 -2.45 -19.62
CA GLY A 166 -8.26 -1.43 -20.65
C GLY A 166 -7.04 -1.21 -21.54
N TYR A 167 -5.84 -1.12 -20.96
CA TYR A 167 -4.58 -1.03 -21.70
C TYR A 167 -4.35 -2.25 -22.61
N LEU A 168 -4.53 -3.47 -22.10
CA LEU A 168 -4.33 -4.70 -22.88
C LEU A 168 -5.31 -4.80 -24.06
N VAL A 169 -6.59 -4.44 -23.85
CA VAL A 169 -7.58 -4.42 -24.93
C VAL A 169 -7.23 -3.36 -25.97
N LEU A 170 -6.89 -2.14 -25.53
CA LEU A 170 -6.45 -1.06 -26.41
C LEU A 170 -5.26 -1.50 -27.25
N GLN A 171 -4.27 -2.15 -26.63
CA GLN A 171 -3.10 -2.64 -27.33
C GLN A 171 -3.43 -3.69 -28.38
N VAL A 172 -4.31 -4.65 -28.08
CA VAL A 172 -4.75 -5.64 -29.08
C VAL A 172 -5.35 -4.92 -30.29
N ILE A 173 -6.18 -3.90 -30.08
CA ILE A 173 -6.74 -3.08 -31.17
C ILE A 173 -5.61 -2.36 -31.94
N LEU A 174 -4.65 -1.77 -31.23
CA LEU A 174 -3.53 -1.08 -31.85
C LEU A 174 -2.69 -2.04 -32.72
N VAL A 175 -2.34 -3.22 -32.21
CA VAL A 175 -1.50 -4.20 -32.92
C VAL A 175 -2.25 -4.85 -34.08
N LEU A 176 -3.55 -5.10 -33.94
CA LEU A 176 -4.33 -5.79 -34.98
C LEU A 176 -4.82 -4.86 -36.09
N ILE A 177 -4.97 -3.57 -35.83
CA ILE A 177 -5.61 -2.64 -36.77
C ILE A 177 -4.71 -1.43 -37.03
N VAL A 178 -4.37 -0.67 -36.00
CA VAL A 178 -3.76 0.67 -36.17
C VAL A 178 -2.33 0.57 -36.70
N PHE A 179 -1.46 -0.19 -36.04
CA PHE A 179 -0.06 -0.33 -36.45
C PHE A 179 0.13 -0.98 -37.82
N PRO A 180 -0.60 -2.05 -38.18
CA PRO A 180 -0.56 -2.60 -39.54
C PRO A 180 -0.91 -1.55 -40.59
N LEU A 181 -1.99 -0.79 -40.38
CA LEU A 181 -2.43 0.25 -41.31
C LEU A 181 -1.42 1.39 -41.41
N LEU A 182 -0.90 1.88 -40.28
CA LEU A 182 0.11 2.92 -40.25
C LEU A 182 1.39 2.49 -40.97
N PHE A 183 1.85 1.27 -40.72
CA PHE A 183 3.06 0.74 -41.31
C PHE A 183 2.93 0.56 -42.83
N ILE A 184 1.84 -0.06 -43.30
CA ILE A 184 1.57 -0.21 -44.74
C ILE A 184 1.48 1.16 -45.42
N ASN A 185 0.81 2.14 -44.80
CA ASN A 185 0.72 3.47 -45.38
C ASN A 185 2.07 4.18 -45.45
N ALA A 186 2.93 3.98 -44.44
CA ALA A 186 4.28 4.53 -44.40
C ALA A 186 5.25 3.83 -45.37
N GLU A 187 5.07 2.53 -45.62
CA GLU A 187 5.99 1.73 -46.46
C GLU A 187 5.53 1.63 -47.93
N ASN A 188 4.24 1.76 -48.23
CA ASN A 188 3.73 1.69 -49.61
C ASN A 188 3.79 3.04 -50.35
N GLY A 189 4.15 4.14 -49.67
CA GLY A 189 4.31 5.47 -50.27
C GLY A 189 3.01 6.09 -50.82
N ARG A 190 1.82 5.61 -50.44
CA ARG A 190 0.53 6.11 -50.97
C ARG A 190 0.27 7.56 -50.59
N LEU A 191 0.55 7.94 -49.35
CA LEU A 191 0.39 9.30 -48.86
C LEU A 191 1.45 10.23 -49.46
N GLN A 192 2.68 9.75 -49.63
CA GLN A 192 3.75 10.56 -50.19
C GLN A 192 3.49 10.86 -51.67
N ARG A 193 3.04 9.88 -52.45
CA ARG A 193 2.60 10.10 -53.84
C ARG A 193 1.49 11.14 -53.96
N GLN A 194 0.50 11.13 -53.07
CA GLN A 194 -0.56 12.15 -53.04
C GLN A 194 -0.01 13.54 -52.69
N VAL A 195 0.96 13.63 -51.78
CA VAL A 195 1.59 14.90 -51.37
C VAL A 195 2.52 15.43 -52.46
N GLU A 196 3.33 14.59 -53.10
CA GLU A 196 4.18 14.93 -54.25
C GLU A 196 3.34 15.48 -55.40
N GLU A 197 2.21 14.83 -55.70
CA GLU A 197 1.25 15.27 -56.72
C GLU A 197 0.60 16.62 -56.39
N LEU A 198 0.21 16.84 -55.13
CA LEU A 198 -0.40 18.10 -54.69
C LEU A 198 0.59 19.26 -54.57
N ALA A 199 1.84 18.98 -54.17
CA ALA A 199 2.85 19.99 -53.91
C ALA A 199 3.75 20.27 -55.12
N ASN A 200 3.71 19.45 -56.17
CA ASN A 200 4.60 19.50 -57.33
C ASN A 200 6.10 19.52 -56.92
N VAL A 201 6.43 18.70 -55.93
CA VAL A 201 7.79 18.51 -55.40
C VAL A 201 8.07 17.01 -55.38
N GLU A 202 9.19 16.59 -55.95
CA GLU A 202 9.70 15.22 -55.79
C GLU A 202 10.37 15.10 -54.42
N LEU A 203 9.69 14.45 -53.48
CA LEU A 203 10.33 13.98 -52.26
C LEU A 203 11.12 12.71 -52.65
N GLY A 204 12.36 12.59 -52.17
CA GLY A 204 13.28 11.53 -52.62
C GLY A 204 12.68 10.11 -52.55
N ASP A 205 13.18 9.22 -53.42
CA ASP A 205 12.75 7.82 -53.56
C ASP A 205 13.07 7.01 -52.29
N GLU A 206 12.24 7.16 -51.26
CA GLU A 206 12.29 6.36 -50.04
C GLU A 206 11.92 4.93 -50.44
N GLY A 207 12.90 4.03 -50.57
CA GLY A 207 12.73 2.67 -51.11
C GLY A 207 11.53 1.89 -50.55
N TYR A 208 10.36 2.09 -51.16
CA TYR A 208 9.07 1.58 -50.70
C TYR A 208 8.94 0.07 -50.86
N GLN A 209 8.00 -0.50 -50.12
CA GLN A 209 7.62 -1.91 -50.19
C GLN A 209 6.12 -1.95 -50.47
N LEU A 210 5.67 -2.73 -51.45
CA LEU A 210 4.24 -2.89 -51.72
C LEU A 210 3.69 -3.99 -50.82
N LEU A 211 3.33 -3.63 -49.57
CA LEU A 211 2.81 -4.56 -48.58
C LEU A 211 1.28 -4.68 -48.62
N SER A 212 0.79 -5.90 -48.47
CA SER A 212 -0.61 -6.24 -48.22
C SER A 212 -0.99 -6.06 -46.75
N TYR A 213 -2.28 -6.04 -46.43
CA TYR A 213 -2.76 -5.99 -45.04
C TYR A 213 -2.26 -7.17 -44.20
N SER A 214 -2.26 -8.37 -44.77
CA SER A 214 -1.75 -9.58 -44.13
C SER A 214 -0.29 -9.46 -43.74
N GLU A 215 0.54 -8.86 -44.60
CA GLU A 215 1.97 -8.66 -44.34
C GLU A 215 2.21 -7.60 -43.27
N GLY A 216 1.48 -6.49 -43.30
CA GLY A 216 1.55 -5.47 -42.23
C GLY A 216 1.04 -5.99 -40.88
N LEU A 217 0.00 -6.83 -40.88
CA LEU A 217 -0.49 -7.50 -39.67
C LEU A 217 0.54 -8.48 -39.10
N TYR A 218 1.11 -9.31 -39.96
CA TYR A 218 2.19 -10.21 -39.58
C TYR A 218 3.37 -9.45 -38.96
N TRP A 219 3.83 -8.39 -39.63
CA TRP A 219 4.90 -7.52 -39.12
C TRP A 219 4.56 -6.94 -37.74
N ALA A 220 3.33 -6.44 -37.56
CA ALA A 220 2.92 -5.83 -36.30
C ALA A 220 2.90 -6.84 -35.15
N VAL A 221 2.40 -8.06 -35.38
CA VAL A 221 2.35 -9.14 -34.37
C VAL A 221 3.76 -9.59 -33.98
N VAL A 222 4.63 -9.83 -34.96
CA VAL A 222 6.02 -10.29 -34.73
C VAL A 222 6.85 -9.21 -34.02
N THR A 223 6.62 -7.94 -34.35
CA THR A 223 7.30 -6.81 -33.70
C THR A 223 6.77 -6.58 -32.27
N ALA A 224 5.45 -6.57 -32.07
CA ALA A 224 4.83 -6.37 -30.76
C ALA A 224 5.16 -7.50 -29.76
N SER A 225 5.35 -8.72 -30.28
CA SER A 225 5.77 -9.89 -29.48
C SER A 225 7.27 -9.93 -29.22
N SER A 226 8.04 -8.95 -29.69
CA SER A 226 9.51 -8.90 -29.60
C SER A 226 10.24 -10.07 -30.28
N ILE A 227 9.59 -10.80 -31.19
CA ILE A 227 10.21 -11.90 -31.94
C ILE A 227 11.14 -11.34 -33.02
N GLY A 228 10.63 -10.42 -33.85
CA GLY A 228 11.43 -9.69 -34.84
C GLY A 228 12.20 -10.56 -35.85
N TYR A 229 11.53 -11.40 -36.64
CA TYR A 229 12.20 -12.27 -37.63
C TYR A 229 13.06 -11.52 -38.65
N GLY A 230 12.73 -10.26 -38.95
CA GLY A 230 13.53 -9.39 -39.82
C GLY A 230 13.33 -9.61 -41.32
N ASP A 231 12.32 -10.39 -41.70
CA ASP A 231 11.89 -10.61 -43.08
C ASP A 231 11.14 -9.40 -43.66
N ILE A 232 10.34 -8.71 -42.83
CA ILE A 232 9.75 -7.40 -43.13
C ILE A 232 10.36 -6.37 -42.19
N THR A 233 11.04 -5.37 -42.74
CA THR A 233 11.71 -4.31 -41.97
C THR A 233 11.36 -2.92 -42.52
N PRO A 234 11.27 -1.89 -41.67
CA PRO A 234 10.99 -0.52 -42.12
C PRO A 234 12.09 0.02 -43.04
N ARG A 235 11.73 0.41 -44.26
CA ARG A 235 12.65 1.08 -45.20
C ARG A 235 12.50 2.58 -45.15
N THR A 236 11.32 3.10 -44.84
CA THR A 236 11.08 4.55 -44.78
C THR A 236 11.40 5.11 -43.39
N ASN A 237 11.74 6.39 -43.34
CA ASN A 237 12.01 7.08 -42.07
C ASN A 237 10.80 7.06 -41.14
N THR A 238 9.60 7.26 -41.70
CA THR A 238 8.33 7.17 -40.97
C THR A 238 8.07 5.74 -40.48
N GLY A 239 8.31 4.73 -41.30
CA GLY A 239 8.18 3.32 -40.92
C GLY A 239 9.08 2.95 -39.73
N ARG A 240 10.31 3.47 -39.69
CA ARG A 240 11.25 3.27 -38.56
C ARG A 240 10.74 3.87 -37.26
N PHE A 241 10.13 5.05 -37.31
CA PHE A 241 9.52 5.67 -36.13
C PHE A 241 8.34 4.83 -35.60
N ILE A 242 7.46 4.37 -36.50
CA ILE A 242 6.33 3.50 -36.17
C ILE A 242 6.82 2.18 -35.54
N ALA A 243 7.87 1.58 -36.11
CA ALA A 243 8.48 0.36 -35.59
C ALA A 243 9.03 0.55 -34.17
N GLY A 244 9.72 1.66 -33.91
CA GLY A 244 10.24 2.00 -32.58
C GLY A 244 9.14 2.17 -31.52
N ALA A 245 8.05 2.85 -31.89
CA ALA A 245 6.89 3.01 -31.01
C ALA A 245 6.22 1.66 -30.70
N LEU A 246 6.01 0.82 -31.71
CA LEU A 246 5.45 -0.52 -31.54
C LEU A 246 6.33 -1.42 -30.68
N GLY A 247 7.64 -1.44 -30.94
CA GLY A 247 8.60 -2.24 -30.18
C GLY A 247 8.63 -1.84 -28.70
N THR A 248 8.66 -0.54 -28.41
CA THR A 248 8.62 -0.04 -27.02
C THR A 248 7.33 -0.47 -26.31
N MET A 249 6.19 -0.33 -26.97
CA MET A 249 4.90 -0.79 -26.44
C MET A 249 4.88 -2.30 -26.21
N GLY A 250 5.42 -3.09 -27.15
CA GLY A 250 5.52 -4.54 -27.03
C GLY A 250 6.28 -5.00 -25.79
N VAL A 251 7.45 -4.41 -25.53
CA VAL A 251 8.28 -4.74 -24.36
C VAL A 251 7.56 -4.46 -23.04
N ILE A 252 6.88 -3.31 -22.93
CA ILE A 252 6.10 -2.95 -21.73
C ILE A 252 5.03 -4.03 -21.46
N THR A 253 4.38 -4.50 -22.51
CA THR A 253 3.30 -5.50 -22.42
C THR A 253 3.79 -6.86 -22.01
N VAL A 254 4.93 -7.31 -22.55
CA VAL A 254 5.53 -8.58 -22.12
C VAL A 254 5.79 -8.54 -20.60
N GLY A 255 6.29 -7.41 -20.07
CA GLY A 255 6.46 -7.22 -18.63
C GLY A 255 5.15 -7.30 -17.84
N ILE A 256 4.08 -6.68 -18.34
CA ILE A 256 2.75 -6.74 -17.72
C ILE A 256 2.20 -8.17 -17.72
N LEU A 257 2.31 -8.88 -18.85
CA LEU A 257 1.83 -10.26 -18.98
C LEU A 257 2.59 -11.20 -18.04
N ALA A 258 3.91 -11.06 -17.92
CA ALA A 258 4.72 -11.82 -16.98
C ALA A 258 4.24 -11.60 -15.53
N GLY A 259 3.99 -10.34 -15.15
CA GLY A 259 3.45 -10.00 -13.83
C GLY A 259 2.08 -10.64 -13.55
N LEU A 260 1.19 -10.68 -14.55
CA LEU A 260 -0.11 -11.34 -14.42
C LEU A 260 0.00 -12.86 -14.23
N VAL A 261 0.94 -13.50 -14.94
CA VAL A 261 1.18 -14.94 -14.80
C VAL A 261 1.74 -15.25 -13.41
N LEU A 262 2.70 -14.47 -12.92
CA LEU A 262 3.22 -14.60 -11.56
C LEU A 262 2.11 -14.44 -10.51
N ASP A 263 1.26 -13.42 -10.64
CA ASP A 263 0.10 -13.20 -9.78
C ASP A 263 -0.87 -14.40 -9.74
N TRP A 264 -0.98 -15.14 -10.84
CA TRP A 264 -1.86 -16.30 -10.96
C TRP A 264 -1.26 -17.56 -10.34
N ILE A 265 0.05 -17.77 -10.54
CA ILE A 265 0.76 -18.96 -10.04
C ILE A 265 1.03 -18.86 -8.54
N THR A 266 1.34 -17.67 -8.02
CA THR A 266 1.78 -17.53 -6.62
C THR A 266 0.59 -17.70 -5.66
N PRO A 267 0.54 -18.76 -4.83
CA PRO A 267 -0.51 -18.90 -3.85
C PRO A 267 -0.43 -17.74 -2.85
N ARG A 268 -1.52 -16.98 -2.72
CA ARG A 268 -1.61 -15.90 -1.72
C ARG A 268 -1.63 -16.52 -0.33
N ARG A 269 -0.46 -16.67 0.28
CA ARG A 269 -0.35 -16.88 1.72
C ARG A 269 -0.55 -15.51 2.37
N LEU A 270 -1.71 -15.32 2.97
CA LEU A 270 -1.83 -14.44 4.13
C LEU A 270 -1.28 -15.21 5.33
#